data_AF-A0A369B9H3-F1
#
_entry.id   AF-A0A369B9H3-F1
#
_cell.length_a   1.000
_cell.length_b   1.000
_cell.length_c   1.000
_cell.angle_alpha   90.00
_cell.angle_beta   90.00
_cell.angle_gamma   90.00
#
_symmetry.space_group_name_H-M   'P 1'
#
loop_
_entity.id
_entity.type
_entity.pdbx_description
1 polymer ?
#
loop_
_entity_poly.entity_id
_entity_poly.type
_entity_poly.pdbx_seq_one_letter_code
_entity_poly.pdbx_strand_id
1 'polypeptide(L)'
;MKINKLGFLSLFALLGIIGLIIDKKALLGLLGFVSYFRYFFVTPDEMFIQNVRRAASIGFFSGVVVTTIAVVLCALLPSLIASNVALVSGYVVSIFFFTIALVVLELKEMRGC
;
A
#
# COMPACT_ATOMS: atom_id res chain seq x y z
N MET A 1 -14.14 8.55 21.44
CA MET A 1 -12.80 8.50 20.81
C MET A 1 -12.96 7.83 19.45
N LYS A 2 -12.72 8.54 18.33
CA LYS A 2 -12.82 7.94 16.99
C LYS A 2 -11.52 7.17 16.71
N ILE A 3 -11.62 5.86 16.52
CA ILE A 3 -10.47 5.01 16.14
C ILE A 3 -10.13 5.26 14.67
N ASN A 4 -8.84 5.45 14.37
CA ASN A 4 -8.37 5.61 13.01
C ASN A 4 -8.29 4.25 12.29
N LYS A 5 -9.08 4.08 11.23
CA LYS A 5 -9.16 2.82 10.49
C LYS A 5 -7.87 2.46 9.75
N LEU A 6 -7.00 3.44 9.46
CA LEU A 6 -5.71 3.17 8.82
C LEU A 6 -4.78 2.36 9.73
N GLY A 7 -4.95 2.45 11.05
CA GLY A 7 -4.18 1.63 11.99
C GLY A 7 -4.29 0.13 11.67
N PHE A 8 -5.46 -0.34 11.21
CA PHE A 8 -5.67 -1.76 10.89
C PHE A 8 -4.81 -2.27 9.73
N LEU A 9 -4.24 -1.38 8.89
CA LEU A 9 -3.25 -1.79 7.89
C LEU A 9 -2.01 -2.42 8.55
N SER A 10 -1.69 -2.06 9.79
CA SER A 10 -0.57 -2.66 10.52
C SER A 10 -0.76 -4.15 10.80
N LEU A 11 -1.98 -4.69 10.69
CA LEU A 11 -2.23 -6.13 10.82
C LEU A 11 -1.54 -6.94 9.73
N PHE A 12 -1.26 -6.35 8.55
CA PHE A 12 -0.47 -7.03 7.52
C PHE A 12 0.95 -7.35 8.00
N ALA A 13 1.50 -6.58 8.94
CA ALA A 13 2.81 -6.88 9.52
C ALA A 13 2.81 -8.23 10.27
N LEU A 14 1.67 -8.66 10.82
CA LEU A 14 1.54 -10.00 11.44
C LEU A 14 1.78 -11.11 10.41
N LEU A 15 1.32 -10.93 9.16
CA LEU A 15 1.59 -11.88 8.07
C LEU A 15 3.08 -11.94 7.75
N GLY A 16 3.79 -10.81 7.86
CA GLY A 16 5.25 -10.78 7.74
C GLY A 16 5.96 -11.56 8.84
N ILE A 17 5.47 -11.48 10.08
CA ILE A 17 5.98 -12.28 11.21
C ILE A 17 5.73 -13.77 10.97
N ILE A 18 4.54 -14.14 10.50
CA ILE A 18 4.24 -15.53 10.10
C ILE A 18 5.20 -15.97 8.98
N GLY A 19 5.52 -15.08 8.05
CA GLY A 19 6.52 -15.30 6.99
C GLY A 19 7.90 -15.69 7.52
N LEU A 20 8.33 -15.13 8.65
CA LEU A 20 9.58 -15.53 9.33
C LEU A 20 9.49 -16.95 9.91
N ILE A 21 8.35 -17.31 10.49
CA ILE A 21 8.15 -18.64 11.11
C ILE A 21 8.15 -19.75 10.05
N ILE A 22 7.57 -19.48 8.87
CA ILE A 22 7.41 -20.46 7.78
C ILE A 22 8.53 -20.34 6.73
N ASP A 23 9.56 -19.53 6.97
CA ASP A 23 10.69 -19.24 6.06
C ASP A 23 10.26 -18.83 4.63
N LYS A 24 9.17 -18.06 4.53
CA LYS A 24 8.64 -17.54 3.26
C LYS A 24 9.07 -16.10 3.05
N LYS A 25 10.20 -15.92 2.37
CA LYS A 25 10.81 -14.59 2.08
C LYS A 25 9.83 -13.58 1.46
N ALA A 26 8.89 -14.03 0.62
CA ALA A 26 7.91 -13.15 -0.01
C ALA A 26 6.99 -12.43 0.99
N LEU A 27 6.68 -13.04 2.14
CA LEU A 27 5.83 -12.46 3.17
C LEU A 27 6.56 -11.37 3.99
N LEU A 28 7.90 -11.37 4.01
CA LEU A 28 8.70 -10.40 4.77
C LEU A 28 8.45 -8.96 4.33
N GLY A 29 8.11 -8.73 3.05
CA GLY A 29 7.75 -7.40 2.55
C GLY A 29 6.57 -6.77 3.29
N LEU A 30 5.69 -7.59 3.90
CA LEU A 30 4.53 -7.10 4.66
C LEU A 30 4.92 -6.53 6.03
N LEU A 31 6.13 -6.78 6.53
CA LEU A 31 6.62 -6.18 7.77
C LEU A 31 6.63 -4.64 7.69
N GLY A 32 6.80 -4.07 6.49
CA GLY A 32 6.74 -2.63 6.27
C GLY A 32 5.42 -1.99 6.73
N PHE A 33 4.33 -2.76 6.79
CA PHE A 33 3.04 -2.26 7.26
C PHE A 33 3.03 -1.89 8.75
N VAL A 34 4.05 -2.26 9.53
CA VAL A 34 4.19 -1.85 10.94
C VAL A 34 4.16 -0.33 11.09
N SER A 35 4.62 0.41 10.07
CA SER A 35 4.61 1.87 10.07
C SER A 35 3.21 2.48 10.22
N TYR A 36 2.16 1.72 9.87
CA TYR A 36 0.77 2.16 10.01
C TYR A 36 0.24 2.08 11.44
N PHE A 37 0.95 1.38 12.35
CA PHE A 37 0.53 1.27 13.76
C PHE A 37 0.40 2.63 14.44
N ARG A 38 1.24 3.61 14.05
CA ARG A 38 1.18 4.98 14.57
C ARG A 38 -0.20 5.63 14.41
N TYR A 39 -0.96 5.24 13.40
CA TYR A 39 -2.26 5.86 13.11
C TYR A 39 -3.32 5.55 14.19
N PHE A 40 -3.16 4.49 15.00
CA PHE A 40 -4.05 4.25 16.13
C PHE A 40 -4.05 5.41 17.16
N PHE A 41 -2.95 6.17 17.22
CA PHE A 41 -2.79 7.29 18.13
C PHE A 41 -3.04 8.65 17.45
N VAL A 42 -3.36 8.66 16.15
CA VAL A 42 -3.66 9.88 15.39
C VAL A 42 -5.17 10.07 15.34
N THR A 43 -5.65 11.26 15.73
CA THR A 43 -7.06 11.60 15.63
C THR A 43 -7.41 11.89 14.16
N PRO A 44 -8.38 11.17 13.57
CA PRO A 44 -8.75 11.39 12.17
C PRO A 44 -9.65 12.62 12.05
N ASP A 45 -9.08 13.77 11.69
CA ASP A 45 -9.82 14.98 11.33
C ASP A 45 -10.31 14.93 9.86
N GLU A 46 -11.04 15.95 9.44
CA GLU A 46 -11.64 15.98 8.09
C GLU A 46 -10.58 16.09 6.99
N MET A 47 -9.53 16.89 7.21
CA MET A 47 -8.42 17.07 6.27
C MET A 47 -7.63 15.77 6.10
N PHE A 48 -7.32 15.07 7.19
CA PHE A 48 -6.69 13.76 7.16
C PHE A 48 -7.52 12.76 6.34
N ILE A 49 -8.85 12.70 6.55
CA ILE A 49 -9.72 11.82 5.77
C ILE A 49 -9.67 12.17 4.26
N GLN A 50 -9.60 13.46 3.92
CA GLN A 50 -9.46 13.90 2.53
C GLN A 50 -8.10 13.51 1.94
N ASN A 51 -7.01 13.67 2.69
CA ASN A 51 -5.67 13.27 2.29
C ASN A 51 -5.59 11.76 2.04
N VAL A 52 -6.21 10.97 2.90
CA VAL A 52 -6.31 9.51 2.76
C VAL A 52 -7.09 9.13 1.50
N ARG A 53 -8.22 9.79 1.22
CA ARG A 53 -8.98 9.56 -0.02
C ARG A 53 -8.17 9.90 -1.26
N ARG A 54 -7.46 11.04 -1.25
CA ARG A 54 -6.60 11.45 -2.36
C ARG A 54 -5.45 10.46 -2.58
N ALA A 55 -4.78 10.05 -1.52
CA ALA A 55 -3.74 9.03 -1.57
C ALA A 55 -4.31 7.70 -2.08
N ALA A 56 -5.50 7.29 -1.63
CA ALA A 56 -6.16 6.06 -2.07
C ALA A 56 -6.50 6.09 -3.57
N SER A 57 -6.96 7.23 -4.10
CA SER A 57 -7.16 7.39 -5.54
C SER A 57 -5.86 7.24 -6.32
N ILE A 58 -4.76 7.86 -5.87
CA ILE A 58 -3.46 7.74 -6.52
C ILE A 58 -2.98 6.28 -6.51
N GLY A 59 -3.07 5.60 -5.36
CA GLY A 59 -2.75 4.18 -5.22
C GLY A 59 -3.59 3.30 -6.14
N PHE A 60 -4.91 3.52 -6.18
CA PHE A 60 -5.81 2.74 -7.02
C PHE A 60 -5.48 2.88 -8.52
N PHE A 61 -5.38 4.12 -9.02
CA PHE A 61 -5.13 4.33 -10.46
C PHE A 61 -3.74 3.86 -10.88
N SER A 62 -2.70 4.09 -10.06
CA SER A 62 -1.35 3.58 -10.34
C SER A 62 -1.33 2.04 -10.39
N GLY A 63 -2.02 1.38 -9.47
CA GLY A 63 -2.19 -0.07 -9.48
C GLY A 63 -2.90 -0.61 -10.71
N VAL A 64 -4.03 0.00 -11.09
CA VAL A 64 -4.79 -0.40 -12.28
C VAL A 64 -3.92 -0.28 -13.54
N VAL A 65 -3.25 0.87 -13.72
CA VAL A 65 -2.36 1.10 -14.87
C VAL A 65 -1.27 0.03 -14.94
N VAL A 66 -0.58 -0.24 -13.82
CA VAL A 66 0.49 -1.26 -13.81
C VAL A 66 -0.04 -2.66 -14.05
N THR A 67 -1.17 -3.03 -13.44
CA THR A 67 -1.78 -4.34 -13.66
C THR A 67 -2.15 -4.53 -15.12
N THR A 68 -2.78 -3.52 -15.75
CA THR A 68 -3.15 -3.58 -17.16
C THR A 68 -1.93 -3.77 -18.05
N ILE A 69 -0.86 -2.99 -17.84
CA ILE A 69 0.40 -3.13 -18.60
C ILE A 69 1.00 -4.52 -18.38
N ALA A 70 1.09 -4.98 -17.14
CA ALA A 70 1.69 -6.26 -16.80
C ALA A 70 0.91 -7.45 -17.37
N VAL A 71 -0.43 -7.39 -17.39
CA VAL A 71 -1.29 -8.43 -17.99
C VAL A 71 -1.16 -8.42 -19.51
N VAL A 72 -1.13 -7.26 -20.16
CA VAL A 72 -0.90 -7.16 -21.61
C VAL A 72 0.46 -7.74 -21.98
N LEU A 73 1.51 -7.39 -21.22
CA LEU A 73 2.84 -7.97 -21.41
C LEU A 73 2.85 -9.48 -21.21
N CYS A 74 2.19 -9.99 -20.17
CA CYS A 74 2.06 -11.42 -19.92
C CYS A 74 1.33 -12.15 -21.07
N ALA A 75 0.32 -11.52 -21.68
CA ALA A 75 -0.46 -12.11 -22.78
C ALA A 75 0.33 -12.13 -24.10
N LEU A 76 1.08 -11.07 -24.39
CA LEU A 76 1.86 -10.95 -25.63
C LEU A 76 3.23 -11.66 -25.54
N LEU A 77 3.83 -11.68 -24.35
CA LEU A 77 5.18 -12.19 -24.09
C LEU A 77 5.18 -13.10 -22.84
N PRO A 78 4.59 -14.31 -22.94
CA PRO A 78 4.41 -15.20 -21.78
C PRO A 78 5.73 -15.70 -21.17
N SER A 79 6.85 -15.61 -21.89
CA SER A 79 8.18 -15.95 -21.37
C SER A 79 8.80 -14.85 -20.48
N LEU A 80 8.26 -13.62 -20.50
CA LEU A 80 8.84 -12.47 -19.81
C LEU A 80 8.35 -12.33 -18.37
N ILE A 81 7.05 -12.52 -18.14
CA ILE A 81 6.39 -12.34 -16.85
C ILE A 81 5.40 -13.48 -16.61
N ALA A 82 5.48 -14.08 -15.43
CA ALA A 82 4.48 -15.06 -14.99
C ALA A 82 3.16 -14.36 -14.59
N SER A 83 2.03 -15.03 -14.83
CA SER A 83 0.69 -14.47 -14.60
C SER A 83 0.44 -14.03 -13.15
N ASN A 84 0.96 -14.78 -12.18
CA ASN A 84 0.90 -14.41 -10.77
C ASN A 84 1.68 -13.11 -10.47
N VAL A 85 2.86 -12.92 -11.09
CA VAL A 85 3.67 -11.70 -10.94
C VAL A 85 2.94 -10.51 -11.57
N ALA A 86 2.32 -10.69 -12.73
CA ALA A 86 1.53 -9.64 -13.37
C ALA A 86 0.41 -9.13 -12.46
N LEU A 87 -0.35 -10.04 -11.86
CA LEU A 87 -1.46 -9.69 -10.96
C LEU A 87 -0.98 -9.05 -9.65
N VAL A 88 0.08 -9.59 -9.04
CA VAL A 88 0.61 -9.08 -7.76
C VAL A 88 1.27 -7.71 -7.93
N SER A 89 1.85 -7.41 -9.10
CA SER A 89 2.55 -6.15 -9.36
C SER A 89 1.68 -4.92 -9.09
N GLY A 90 0.40 -4.97 -9.47
CA GLY A 90 -0.57 -3.91 -9.23
C GLY A 90 -0.77 -3.61 -7.75
N TYR A 91 -0.92 -4.65 -6.93
CA TYR A 91 -1.06 -4.50 -5.48
C TYR A 91 0.16 -3.81 -4.87
N VAL A 92 1.37 -4.26 -5.22
CA VAL A 92 2.63 -3.69 -4.72
C VAL A 92 2.74 -2.21 -5.08
N VAL A 93 2.49 -1.87 -6.35
CA VAL A 93 2.51 -0.47 -6.82
C VAL A 93 1.45 0.36 -6.13
N SER A 94 0.23 -0.16 -5.98
CA SER A 94 -0.88 0.55 -5.34
C SER A 94 -0.52 0.97 -3.92
N ILE A 95 -0.01 0.03 -3.12
CA ILE A 95 0.39 0.27 -1.74
C ILE A 95 1.57 1.23 -1.67
N PHE A 96 2.55 1.09 -2.56
CA PHE A 96 3.72 1.95 -2.58
C PHE A 96 3.35 3.42 -2.86
N PHE A 97 2.59 3.67 -3.93
CA PHE A 97 2.15 5.02 -4.28
C PHE A 97 1.14 5.58 -3.28
N PHE A 98 0.24 4.76 -2.74
CA PHE A 98 -0.65 5.15 -1.64
C PHE A 98 0.15 5.65 -0.43
N THR A 99 1.14 4.87 0.02
CA THR A 99 1.95 5.19 1.20
C THR A 99 2.74 6.48 0.99
N ILE A 100 3.40 6.62 -0.17
CA ILE A 100 4.16 7.83 -0.50
C ILE A 100 3.23 9.05 -0.58
N ALA A 101 2.11 8.94 -1.29
CA ALA A 101 1.17 10.05 -1.43
C ALA A 101 0.61 10.48 -0.07
N LEU A 102 0.28 9.53 0.81
CA LEU A 102 -0.20 9.81 2.15
C LEU A 102 0.87 10.56 2.97
N VAL A 103 2.10 10.06 2.99
CA VAL A 103 3.22 10.71 3.71
C VAL A 103 3.52 12.10 3.16
N VAL A 104 3.51 12.28 1.83
CA VAL A 104 3.74 13.59 1.21
C VAL A 104 2.63 14.58 1.56
N LEU A 105 1.37 14.15 1.55
CA LEU A 105 0.24 15.01 1.91
C LEU A 105 0.28 15.39 3.39
N GLU A 106 0.61 14.44 4.28
CA GLU A 106 0.81 14.70 5.71
C GLU A 106 1.96 15.68 5.97
N LEU A 107 3.10 15.50 5.28
CA LEU A 107 4.24 16.42 5.39
C LEU A 107 3.90 17.82 4.87
N LYS A 108 3.10 17.90 3.81
CA LYS A 108 2.65 19.17 3.23
C LYS A 108 1.72 19.91 4.20
N GLU A 109 0.79 19.18 4.81
CA GLU A 109 -0.12 19.68 5.84
C GLU A 109 0.63 20.19 7.08
N MET A 110 1.61 19.44 7.59
CA MET A 110 2.45 19.89 8.71
C MET A 110 3.28 21.15 8.40
N ARG A 111 3.58 21.40 7.12
CA ARG A 111 4.28 22.62 6.66
C ARG A 111 3.34 23.80 6.37
N GLY A 112 2.02 23.62 6.53
CA GLY A 112 1.02 24.65 6.27
C GLY A 112 0.92 25.08 4.79
N CYS A 113 1.30 24.21 3.86
CA CYS A 113 1.33 24.48 2.40
C CYS A 113 0.19 23.80 1.64
#